data_AF-A0A537YSB9-F1
#
_entry.id   AF-A0A537YSB9-F1
#
_cell.length_a   1.000
_cell.length_b   1.000
_cell.length_c   1.000
_cell.angle_alpha   90.00
_cell.angle_beta   90.00
_cell.angle_gamma   90.00
#
_symmetry.space_group_name_H-M   'P 1'
#
loop_
_entity.id
_entity.type
_entity.pdbx_description
1 polymer ?
#
loop_
_entity_poly.entity_id
_entity_poly.type
_entity_poly.pdbx_seq_one_letter_code
_entity_poly.pdbx_strand_id
1 'polypeptide(L)'
;VNKWRKKIAWTFGLLCSKSFTYDGLMVEIAQNELGIDLDHLVRVNIKGKLLFYTDTGDEITYSLKQSHRFTRPGCLRCPDFAAEHADISFGGLGQEGGWTLSIVRTDLGQEIWDRAIAEGVIEVTRAMDEDPKAVELMFRLAERSRERWPTHEELASAGSTPGQIPAEPGTG
;
A
#
# COMPACT_ATOMS: atom_id res chain seq x y z
N VAL A 1 -23.60 15.04 3.99
CA VAL A 1 -22.48 14.12 4.29
C VAL A 1 -22.87 12.96 5.22
N ASN A 2 -23.59 13.19 6.33
CA ASN A 2 -23.97 12.14 7.30
C ASN A 2 -24.81 10.96 6.76
N LYS A 3 -25.54 11.12 5.64
CA LYS A 3 -26.34 10.05 5.00
C LYS A 3 -25.51 8.81 4.63
N TRP A 4 -24.28 9.02 4.18
CA TRP A 4 -23.40 7.94 3.70
C TRP A 4 -22.49 7.43 4.81
N ARG A 5 -21.99 8.32 5.67
CA ARG A 5 -21.13 7.95 6.81
C ARG A 5 -21.77 6.88 7.69
N LYS A 6 -23.06 7.02 8.03
CA LYS A 6 -23.78 6.07 8.90
C LYS A 6 -24.01 4.69 8.28
N LYS A 7 -23.71 4.50 6.99
CA LYS A 7 -23.86 3.21 6.29
C LYS A 7 -22.54 2.45 6.13
N ILE A 8 -21.42 3.11 6.40
CA ILE A 8 -20.11 2.44 6.43
C ILE A 8 -19.98 1.86 7.82
N ALA A 9 -20.06 0.53 7.90
CA ALA A 9 -19.90 -0.18 9.16
C ALA A 9 -18.42 -0.15 9.57
N TRP A 10 -17.53 -0.66 8.71
CA TRP A 10 -16.11 -0.85 9.01
C TRP A 10 -15.24 -0.43 7.83
N THR A 11 -14.01 -0.04 8.14
CA THR A 11 -12.98 0.32 7.17
C THR A 11 -11.69 -0.45 7.46
N PHE A 12 -11.27 -1.24 6.47
CA PHE A 12 -10.01 -1.99 6.52
C PHE A 12 -9.06 -1.43 5.47
N GLY A 13 -7.91 -0.92 5.92
CA GLY A 13 -6.92 -0.27 5.09
C GLY A 13 -5.73 -1.18 4.80
N LEU A 14 -5.13 -1.07 3.62
CA LEU A 14 -3.87 -1.72 3.30
C LEU A 14 -2.74 -0.70 3.31
N LEU A 15 -1.60 -1.09 3.89
CA LEU A 15 -0.36 -0.33 3.77
C LEU A 15 0.04 -0.25 2.30
N CYS A 16 0.35 0.95 1.83
CA CYS A 16 0.61 1.18 0.42
C CYS A 16 1.72 2.22 0.23
N SER A 17 2.76 1.83 -0.50
CA SER A 17 3.79 2.80 -0.91
C SER A 17 3.47 3.40 -2.28
N LYS A 18 3.17 2.56 -3.27
CA LYS A 18 2.90 2.93 -4.67
C LYS A 18 2.02 1.89 -5.32
N SER A 19 1.30 2.30 -6.36
CA SER A 19 0.64 1.43 -7.33
C SER A 19 1.24 1.66 -8.71
N PHE A 20 1.25 0.61 -9.53
CA PHE A 20 1.69 0.65 -10.92
C PHE A 20 0.48 0.63 -11.86
N THR A 21 0.66 1.09 -13.10
CA THR A 21 -0.35 0.88 -14.16
C THR A 21 -0.39 -0.59 -14.56
N TYR A 22 -1.55 -1.07 -15.01
CA TYR A 22 -1.69 -2.45 -15.50
C TYR A 22 -0.76 -2.69 -16.69
N ASP A 23 -0.83 -1.82 -17.70
CA ASP A 23 0.00 -1.92 -18.91
C ASP A 23 1.50 -1.88 -18.58
N GLY A 24 1.91 -1.07 -17.61
CA GLY A 24 3.32 -0.98 -17.23
C GLY A 24 3.83 -2.21 -16.48
N LEU A 25 3.06 -2.73 -15.51
CA LEU A 25 3.51 -3.86 -14.69
C LEU A 25 3.28 -5.21 -15.36
N MET A 26 2.09 -5.43 -15.93
CA MET A 26 1.69 -6.73 -16.45
C MET A 26 2.06 -6.90 -17.92
N VAL A 27 1.80 -5.89 -18.76
CA VAL A 27 2.09 -6.02 -20.20
C VAL A 27 3.58 -5.78 -20.45
N GLU A 28 4.11 -4.63 -20.04
CA GLU A 28 5.48 -4.29 -20.38
C GLU A 28 6.50 -5.10 -19.57
N ILE A 29 6.43 -5.08 -18.23
CA ILE A 29 7.41 -5.79 -17.41
C ILE A 29 7.20 -7.31 -17.50
N ALA A 30 6.00 -7.81 -17.19
CA ALA A 30 5.80 -9.26 -17.08
C ALA A 30 5.80 -9.95 -18.46
N GLN A 31 4.98 -9.50 -19.43
CA GLN A 31 4.91 -10.16 -20.73
C GLN A 31 6.09 -9.82 -21.64
N ASN A 32 6.36 -8.53 -21.89
CA ASN A 32 7.33 -8.13 -22.91
C ASN A 32 8.79 -8.30 -22.47
N GLU A 33 9.14 -7.84 -21.26
CA GLU A 33 10.53 -7.91 -20.77
C GLU A 33 10.90 -9.26 -20.17
N LEU A 34 9.97 -9.90 -19.44
CA LEU A 34 10.23 -11.15 -18.74
C LEU A 34 9.68 -12.39 -19.46
N GLY A 35 8.85 -12.23 -20.50
CA GLY A 35 8.28 -13.35 -21.23
C GLY A 35 7.26 -14.18 -20.44
N ILE A 36 6.66 -13.61 -19.39
CA ILE A 36 5.70 -14.31 -18.53
C ILE A 36 4.35 -14.33 -19.22
N ASP A 37 3.79 -15.54 -19.39
CA ASP A 37 2.38 -15.69 -19.73
C ASP A 37 1.51 -15.38 -18.51
N LEU A 38 0.62 -14.41 -18.63
CA LEU A 38 -0.23 -13.95 -17.54
C LEU A 38 -1.27 -15.00 -17.13
N ASP A 39 -1.63 -15.93 -18.02
CA ASP A 39 -2.55 -17.04 -17.69
C ASP A 39 -1.92 -18.02 -16.69
N HIS A 40 -0.58 -18.06 -16.63
CA HIS A 40 0.19 -18.88 -15.70
C HIS A 40 0.68 -18.11 -14.47
N LEU A 41 0.40 -16.80 -14.37
CA LEU A 41 0.83 -15.96 -13.25
C LEU A 41 -0.15 -16.09 -12.06
N VAL A 42 0.30 -16.73 -10.98
CA VAL A 42 -0.57 -17.01 -9.81
C VAL A 42 -0.43 -15.99 -8.68
N ARG A 43 0.71 -15.29 -8.59
CA ARG A 43 0.93 -14.28 -7.53
C ARG A 43 1.97 -13.25 -7.95
N VAL A 44 1.72 -12.00 -7.57
CA VAL A 44 2.71 -10.92 -7.60
C VAL A 44 2.96 -10.41 -6.18
N ASN A 45 4.21 -10.15 -5.84
CA ASN A 45 4.59 -9.63 -4.53
C ASN A 45 5.70 -8.56 -4.64
N ILE A 46 5.83 -7.73 -3.60
CA ILE A 46 6.86 -6.69 -3.52
C ILE A 46 7.62 -6.83 -2.20
N LYS A 47 8.89 -7.26 -2.28
CA LYS A 47 9.80 -7.38 -1.12
C LYS A 47 11.17 -6.81 -1.46
N GLY A 48 11.27 -5.48 -1.56
CA GLY A 48 12.47 -4.78 -2.06
C GLY A 48 12.75 -4.95 -3.57
N LYS A 49 12.14 -5.97 -4.18
CA LYS A 49 12.07 -6.30 -5.60
C LYS A 49 10.64 -6.71 -5.95
N LEU A 50 10.28 -6.64 -7.23
CA LEU A 50 9.07 -7.28 -7.73
C LEU A 50 9.32 -8.78 -7.85
N LEU A 51 8.31 -9.56 -7.49
CA LEU A 51 8.33 -11.01 -7.48
C LEU A 51 7.09 -11.51 -8.23
N PHE A 52 7.28 -12.31 -9.26
CA PHE A 52 6.23 -12.95 -10.03
C PHE A 52 6.33 -14.46 -9.79
N TYR A 53 5.22 -15.08 -9.42
CA TYR A 53 5.13 -16.51 -9.17
C TYR A 53 4.22 -17.15 -10.20
N THR A 54 4.70 -18.20 -10.86
CA THR A 54 3.92 -18.96 -11.84
C THR A 54 3.31 -20.22 -11.21
N ASP A 55 2.31 -20.80 -11.87
CA ASP A 55 1.70 -22.08 -11.48
C ASP A 55 2.67 -23.27 -11.59
N THR A 56 3.74 -23.15 -12.39
CA THR A 56 4.87 -24.09 -12.46
C THR A 56 5.79 -24.02 -11.24
N GLY A 57 5.62 -23.01 -10.38
CA GLY A 57 6.42 -22.79 -9.17
C GLY A 57 7.65 -21.90 -9.36
N ASP A 58 7.81 -21.26 -10.52
CA ASP A 58 8.94 -20.36 -10.78
C ASP A 58 8.78 -19.05 -9.99
N GLU A 59 9.89 -18.55 -9.42
CA GLU A 59 9.98 -17.21 -8.84
C GLU A 59 10.84 -16.33 -9.75
N ILE A 60 10.19 -15.44 -10.49
CA ILE A 60 10.85 -14.51 -11.40
C ILE A 60 10.90 -13.13 -10.73
N THR A 61 12.07 -12.48 -10.80
CA THR A 61 12.30 -11.23 -10.06
C THR A 61 12.61 -10.06 -10.99
N TYR A 62 12.16 -8.87 -10.60
CA TYR A 62 12.43 -7.63 -11.33
C TYR A 62 12.80 -6.48 -10.38
N SER A 63 13.63 -5.55 -10.86
CA SER A 63 14.07 -4.40 -10.07
C SER A 63 12.90 -3.46 -9.74
N LEU A 64 12.63 -3.30 -8.45
CA LEU A 64 11.63 -2.32 -7.98
C LEU A 64 12.00 -0.89 -8.38
N LYS A 65 13.29 -0.56 -8.47
CA LYS A 65 13.74 0.77 -8.90
C LYS A 65 13.39 1.01 -10.37
N GLN A 66 13.58 0.02 -11.24
CA GLN A 66 13.26 0.15 -12.66
C GLN A 66 11.76 0.22 -12.91
N SER A 67 10.95 -0.53 -12.13
CA SER A 67 9.49 -0.51 -12.29
C SER A 67 8.84 0.82 -11.92
N HIS A 68 9.53 1.69 -11.17
CA HIS A 68 9.02 3.00 -10.80
C HIS A 68 8.64 3.89 -12.00
N ARG A 69 9.18 3.62 -13.20
CA ARG A 69 8.78 4.33 -14.44
C ARG A 69 7.29 4.15 -14.78
N PHE A 70 6.63 3.13 -14.22
CA PHE A 70 5.19 2.89 -14.37
C PHE A 70 4.38 3.18 -13.11
N THR A 71 4.95 3.94 -12.16
CA THR A 71 4.21 4.41 -10.98
C THR A 71 3.04 5.28 -11.42
N ARG A 72 1.84 5.04 -10.88
CA ARG A 72 0.69 5.91 -11.15
C ARG A 72 1.00 7.34 -10.66
N PRO A 73 0.76 8.40 -11.48
CA PRO A 73 1.14 9.76 -11.10
C PRO A 73 0.59 10.22 -9.74
N GLY A 74 -0.63 9.84 -9.39
CA GLY A 74 -1.24 10.18 -8.09
C GLY A 74 -0.48 9.63 -6.88
N CYS A 75 0.24 8.50 -7.01
CA CYS A 75 1.04 7.94 -5.92
C CYS A 75 2.26 8.81 -5.57
N LEU A 76 2.71 9.66 -6.50
CA LEU A 76 3.83 10.58 -6.29
C LEU A 76 3.47 11.74 -5.35
N ARG A 77 2.17 11.94 -5.07
CA ARG A 77 1.67 12.96 -4.14
C ARG A 77 0.86 12.39 -2.97
N CYS A 78 0.78 11.06 -2.85
CA CYS A 78 0.02 10.39 -1.80
C CYS A 78 0.77 10.47 -0.45
N PRO A 79 0.20 11.11 0.59
CA PRO A 79 0.89 11.32 1.86
C PRO A 79 0.74 10.16 2.86
N ASP A 80 -0.14 9.20 2.57
CA ASP A 80 -0.54 8.16 3.51
C ASP A 80 0.00 6.79 3.08
N PHE A 81 0.94 6.27 3.86
CA PHE A 81 1.46 4.91 3.72
C PHE A 81 0.66 3.89 4.54
N ALA A 82 0.22 4.27 5.74
CA ALA A 82 -0.24 3.36 6.77
C ALA A 82 -1.76 3.19 6.79
N ALA A 83 -2.46 3.75 5.81
CA ALA A 83 -3.92 3.84 5.76
C ALA A 83 -4.47 4.40 7.08
N GLU A 84 -4.02 5.61 7.43
CA GLU A 84 -4.20 6.22 8.75
C GLU A 84 -5.67 6.51 9.11
N HIS A 85 -6.56 6.51 8.11
CA HIS A 85 -8.00 6.76 8.28
C HIS A 85 -8.86 5.49 8.40
N ALA A 86 -8.27 4.30 8.42
CA ALA A 86 -9.01 3.04 8.60
C ALA A 86 -9.33 2.75 10.08
N ASP A 87 -10.29 1.87 10.34
CA ASP A 87 -10.51 1.29 11.67
C ASP A 87 -9.36 0.34 12.04
N ILE A 88 -8.93 -0.47 11.05
CA ILE A 88 -7.79 -1.37 11.14
C ILE A 88 -6.98 -1.32 9.83
N SER A 89 -5.67 -1.18 9.93
CA SER A 89 -4.74 -1.17 8.79
C SER A 89 -3.87 -2.42 8.78
N PHE A 90 -3.57 -2.97 7.59
CA PHE A 90 -2.84 -4.23 7.39
C PHE A 90 -1.66 -4.07 6.43
N GLY A 91 -0.51 -4.69 6.71
CA GLY A 91 0.64 -4.66 5.82
C GLY A 91 1.61 -5.83 5.95
N GLY A 92 2.27 -6.14 4.84
CA GLY A 92 3.22 -7.25 4.73
C GLY A 92 4.68 -6.88 5.04
N LEU A 93 4.93 -5.89 5.92
CA LEU A 93 6.29 -5.47 6.29
C LEU A 93 6.92 -6.43 7.30
N GLY A 94 8.13 -6.92 7.02
CA GLY A 94 8.97 -7.71 7.93
C GLY A 94 8.46 -9.13 8.23
N GLN A 95 7.26 -9.48 7.77
CA GLN A 95 6.66 -10.76 8.14
C GLN A 95 7.21 -11.92 7.30
N GLU A 96 7.90 -12.82 7.98
CA GLU A 96 8.12 -14.21 7.58
C GLU A 96 6.99 -15.09 8.13
N GLY A 97 6.77 -16.28 7.56
CA GLY A 97 5.82 -17.25 8.13
C GLY A 97 4.32 -16.95 7.98
N GLY A 98 3.92 -15.93 7.22
CA GLY A 98 2.50 -15.67 6.90
C GLY A 98 1.78 -14.68 7.82
N TRP A 99 2.49 -14.02 8.72
CA TRP A 99 1.93 -12.98 9.58
C TRP A 99 1.64 -11.68 8.81
N THR A 100 0.76 -10.85 9.38
CA THR A 100 0.41 -9.52 8.85
C THR A 100 0.56 -8.47 9.93
N LEU A 101 1.39 -7.45 9.68
CA LEU A 101 1.50 -6.29 10.57
C LEU A 101 0.17 -5.53 10.55
N SER A 102 -0.49 -5.45 11.71
CA SER A 102 -1.82 -4.88 11.84
C SER A 102 -1.82 -3.71 12.84
N ILE A 103 -2.54 -2.65 12.52
CA ILE A 103 -2.66 -1.42 13.32
C ILE A 103 -4.13 -1.17 13.59
N VAL A 104 -4.55 -1.32 14.84
CA VAL A 104 -5.91 -1.01 15.29
C VAL A 104 -5.97 0.46 15.70
N ARG A 105 -6.95 1.23 15.20
CA ARG A 105 -6.96 2.70 15.34
C ARG A 105 -8.18 3.25 16.07
N THR A 106 -9.36 2.75 15.75
CA THR A 106 -10.63 3.27 16.28
C THR A 106 -11.21 2.33 17.32
N ASP A 107 -12.09 2.85 18.18
CA ASP A 107 -12.82 2.03 19.16
C ASP A 107 -13.60 0.90 18.47
N LEU A 108 -14.16 1.18 17.29
CA LEU A 108 -14.87 0.18 16.48
C LEU A 108 -13.92 -0.89 15.92
N GLY A 109 -12.74 -0.49 15.46
CA GLY A 109 -11.69 -1.42 15.05
C GLY A 109 -11.25 -2.32 16.21
N GLN A 110 -11.10 -1.75 17.40
CA GLN A 110 -10.73 -2.48 18.62
C GLN A 110 -11.80 -3.51 19.01
N GLU A 111 -13.08 -3.13 18.99
CA GLU A 111 -14.19 -4.05 19.28
C GLU A 111 -14.17 -5.28 18.37
N ILE A 112 -13.98 -5.08 17.06
CA ILE A 112 -13.96 -6.18 16.08
C ILE A 112 -12.72 -7.04 16.26
N TRP A 113 -11.57 -6.41 16.51
CA TRP A 113 -10.31 -7.10 16.73
C TRP A 113 -10.39 -8.03 17.94
N ASP A 114 -10.89 -7.53 19.07
CA ASP A 114 -11.05 -8.30 20.30
C ASP A 114 -12.05 -9.44 20.13
N ARG A 115 -13.15 -9.21 19.40
CA ARG A 115 -14.10 -10.27 19.05
C ARG A 115 -13.47 -11.34 18.18
N ALA A 116 -12.69 -10.96 17.17
CA ALA A 116 -12.00 -11.91 16.30
C ALA A 116 -10.99 -12.77 17.07
N ILE A 117 -10.30 -12.20 18.06
CA ILE A 117 -9.43 -12.95 18.98
C ILE A 117 -10.26 -13.90 19.85
N ALA A 118 -11.33 -13.40 20.48
CA ALA A 118 -12.16 -14.19 21.39
C ALA A 118 -12.86 -15.36 20.69
N GLU A 119 -13.24 -15.18 19.41
CA GLU A 119 -13.84 -16.21 18.56
C GLU A 119 -12.80 -17.14 17.92
N GLY A 120 -11.49 -16.91 18.12
CA GLY A 120 -10.41 -17.72 17.57
C GLY A 120 -10.23 -17.60 16.05
N VAL A 121 -10.73 -16.51 15.46
CA VAL A 121 -10.61 -16.23 14.01
C VAL A 121 -9.18 -15.82 13.64
N ILE A 122 -8.50 -15.13 14.55
CA ILE A 122 -7.11 -14.69 14.39
C ILE A 122 -6.28 -15.05 15.60
N GLU A 123 -5.01 -15.33 15.36
CA GLU A 123 -3.97 -15.31 16.38
C GLU A 123 -3.24 -13.97 16.33
N VAL A 124 -2.82 -13.49 17.50
CA VAL A 124 -2.15 -12.19 17.62
C VAL A 124 -0.92 -12.31 18.51
N THR A 125 0.12 -11.59 18.10
CA THR A 125 1.30 -11.32 18.90
C THR A 125 1.63 -9.84 18.80
N ARG A 126 2.47 -9.35 19.70
CA ARG A 126 2.89 -7.95 19.70
C ARG A 126 4.03 -7.77 18.71
N ALA A 127 3.76 -7.05 17.62
CA ALA A 127 4.75 -6.82 16.57
C ALA A 127 6.08 -6.22 17.09
N MET A 128 6.04 -5.39 18.13
CA MET A 128 7.26 -4.82 18.74
C MET A 128 8.13 -5.88 19.44
N ASP A 129 7.52 -6.94 19.94
CA ASP A 129 8.21 -8.00 20.67
C ASP A 129 8.80 -9.03 19.68
N GLU A 130 8.11 -9.29 18.56
CA GLU A 130 8.54 -10.26 17.53
C GLU A 130 9.45 -9.65 16.43
N ASP A 131 9.06 -8.50 15.87
CA ASP A 131 9.79 -7.83 14.78
C ASP A 131 9.75 -6.29 14.94
N PRO A 132 10.56 -5.74 15.85
CA PRO A 132 10.67 -4.29 16.02
C PRO A 132 11.17 -3.58 14.76
N LYS A 133 11.90 -4.27 13.86
CA LYS A 133 12.40 -3.67 12.61
C LYS A 133 11.28 -3.46 11.61
N ALA A 134 10.27 -4.32 11.55
CA ALA A 134 9.06 -4.10 10.75
C ALA A 134 8.35 -2.81 11.16
N VAL A 135 8.22 -2.60 12.47
CA VAL A 135 7.56 -1.41 13.03
C VAL A 135 8.38 -0.15 12.74
N GLU A 136 9.70 -0.20 12.91
CA GLU A 136 10.60 0.91 12.57
C GLU A 136 10.51 1.25 11.06
N LEU A 137 10.53 0.22 10.20
CA LEU A 137 10.41 0.39 8.76
C LEU A 137 9.06 1.02 8.38
N MET A 138 7.97 0.60 9.01
CA MET A 138 6.65 1.20 8.81
C MET A 138 6.66 2.70 9.11
N PHE A 139 7.21 3.12 10.26
CA PHE A 139 7.31 4.53 10.62
C PHE A 139 8.13 5.33 9.60
N ARG A 140 9.28 4.78 9.17
CA ARG A 140 10.15 5.41 8.16
C ARG A 140 9.45 5.56 6.80
N LEU A 141 8.68 4.56 6.38
CA LEU A 141 7.92 4.63 5.12
C LEU A 141 6.75 5.62 5.20
N ALA A 142 6.09 5.71 6.35
CA ALA A 142 5.05 6.71 6.59
C ALA A 142 5.61 8.14 6.55
N GLU A 143 6.78 8.38 7.17
CA GLU A 143 7.47 9.67 7.10
C GLU A 143 7.80 10.09 5.67
N ARG A 144 8.43 9.20 4.91
CA ARG A 144 8.74 9.43 3.48
C ARG A 144 7.50 9.61 2.62
N SER A 145 6.36 9.04 3.00
CA SER A 145 5.12 9.26 2.26
C SER A 145 4.60 10.67 2.49
N ARG A 146 4.65 11.18 3.73
CA ARG A 146 4.19 12.54 4.07
C ARG A 146 4.97 13.62 3.33
N GLU A 147 6.26 13.41 3.07
CA GLU A 147 7.10 14.30 2.26
C GLU A 147 6.58 14.51 0.82
N ARG A 148 5.69 13.64 0.33
CA ARG A 148 5.07 13.76 -1.00
C ARG A 148 3.91 14.75 -1.04
N TRP A 149 3.38 15.15 0.11
CA TRP A 149 2.30 16.12 0.16
C TRP A 149 2.78 17.45 -0.43
N PRO A 150 2.01 18.11 -1.31
CA PRO A 150 2.39 19.40 -1.83
C PRO A 150 2.64 20.41 -0.72
N THR A 151 3.69 21.20 -0.88
CA THR A 151 3.97 22.34 -0.01
C THR A 151 2.87 23.40 -0.13
N HIS A 152 2.78 24.30 0.84
CA HIS A 152 1.84 25.42 0.79
C HIS A 152 2.03 26.32 -0.45
N GLU A 153 3.23 26.35 -1.02
CA GLU A 153 3.55 27.11 -2.23
C GLU A 153 3.04 26.43 -3.51
N GLU A 154 2.99 25.09 -3.54
CA GLU A 154 2.44 24.30 -4.64
C GLU A 154 0.91 24.22 -4.62
N LEU A 155 0.30 24.36 -3.43
CA LEU A 155 -1.15 24.37 -3.27
C LEU A 155 -1.74 25.68 -3.82
N ALA A 156 -2.89 25.56 -4.47
CA ALA A 156 -3.61 26.73 -4.96
C ALA A 156 -3.95 27.67 -3.79
N SER A 157 -3.71 28.97 -3.96
CA SER A 157 -3.94 29.96 -2.91
C SER A 157 -5.42 30.01 -2.52
N ALA A 158 -5.70 30.32 -1.25
CA ALA A 158 -7.06 30.50 -0.78
C ALA A 158 -7.78 31.57 -1.63
N GLY A 159 -8.93 31.22 -2.20
CA GLY A 159 -9.69 32.09 -3.11
C GLY A 159 -9.42 31.88 -4.61
N SER A 160 -8.49 30.99 -4.96
CA SER A 160 -8.39 30.47 -6.34
C SER A 160 -9.62 29.63 -6.70
N THR A 161 -10.03 29.67 -7.97
CA THR A 161 -11.04 28.73 -8.48
C THR A 161 -10.50 27.31 -8.41
N PRO A 162 -11.32 26.28 -8.13
CA PRO A 162 -10.89 24.89 -8.15
C PRO A 162 -10.16 24.57 -9.46
N GLY A 163 -8.91 24.17 -9.36
CA GLY A 163 -8.05 23.85 -10.49
C GLY A 163 -7.15 22.67 -10.14
N GLN A 164 -6.66 21.97 -11.16
CA GLN A 164 -5.64 20.94 -10.94
C GLN A 164 -4.34 21.62 -10.49
N ILE A 165 -3.70 21.07 -9.46
CA ILE A 165 -2.32 21.43 -9.14
C ILE A 165 -1.48 21.08 -10.37
N PRO A 166 -0.65 22.00 -10.90
CA PRO A 166 0.18 21.72 -12.07
C PRO A 166 0.98 20.41 -11.86
N ALA A 167 0.82 19.46 -12.78
CA ALA A 167 1.71 18.32 -12.84
C ALA A 167 3.07 18.82 -13.34
N GLU A 168 4.17 18.42 -12.69
CA GLU A 168 5.49 18.75 -13.21
C GLU A 168 5.67 18.13 -14.61
N PRO A 169 6.29 18.85 -15.57
CA PRO A 169 6.49 18.34 -16.92
C PRO A 169 7.28 17.02 -16.90
N GLY A 170 6.73 15.95 -17.46
CA GLY A 170 7.42 14.66 -17.65
C GLY A 170 6.89 13.47 -16.82
N THR A 171 5.72 13.56 -16.20
CA THR A 171 5.08 12.45 -15.47
C THR A 171 3.84 11.86 -16.15
N GLY A 172 3.72 12.04 -17.47
CA GLY A 172 2.67 11.44 -18.32
C GLY A 172 3.07 10.10 -18.90
#